data_AF-A0AB73KTN7-F1
#
_entry.id   AF-A0AB73KTN7-F1
#
_cell.length_a   1.000
_cell.length_b   1.000
_cell.length_c   1.000
_cell.angle_alpha   90.00
_cell.angle_beta   90.00
_cell.angle_gamma   90.00
#
_symmetry.space_group_name_H-M   'P 1'
#
loop_
_entity.id
_entity.type
_entity.pdbx_description
1 polymer ?
#
loop_
_entity_poly.entity_id
_entity_poly.type
_entity_poly.pdbx_seq_one_letter_code
_entity_poly.pdbx_strand_id
1 'polypeptide(L)'
;MSAPTADSARTSLEALRTEIAKAVVGQDAAVTGLVVALLCRGHVLLEGVPGVAKTLLVRALAASLQLETKRVQFTPDLMPGDVTGSLVYDARTAEFSFQPGPVFTNLLIADEINRTPPKTQASLLEAMEERQVSVDGTPRLLPDPFLVAATQNPVEYEGTYPLPEAQLDRFLLKLILPLPSRATEIDVLTRHAEGFNPRDLAGAGLRPVAGPDDLEAARAAVAKTSVSPEITGYIVDLCRATRESPSFTLGVSPRGATALLATSRAWAWLTGRDYVTPDDVKALALPTLRHRVQLRPEAEMEGVTADSVITAILAHVPVPR
;
A
#
# COMPACT_ATOMS: atom_id res chain seq x y z
N MET A 1 20.26 -22.57 4.81
CA MET A 1 18.87 -23.04 4.96
C MET A 1 18.32 -23.27 3.55
N SER A 2 17.50 -24.30 3.34
CA SER A 2 16.84 -24.53 2.05
C SER A 2 15.88 -23.38 1.73
N ALA A 3 15.77 -22.98 0.47
CA ALA A 3 14.81 -21.97 0.04
C ALA A 3 13.37 -22.37 0.44
N PRO A 4 12.53 -21.44 0.93
CA PRO A 4 11.17 -21.76 1.35
C PRO A 4 10.32 -22.25 0.17
N THR A 5 9.45 -23.23 0.44
CA THR A 5 8.44 -23.69 -0.52
C THR A 5 7.27 -22.71 -0.59
N ALA A 6 6.44 -22.79 -1.63
CA ALA A 6 5.24 -21.96 -1.75
C ALA A 6 4.31 -22.09 -0.52
N ASP A 7 4.11 -23.30 -0.01
CA ASP A 7 3.25 -23.54 1.16
C ASP A 7 3.87 -23.01 2.46
N SER A 8 5.19 -23.14 2.63
CA SER A 8 5.91 -22.54 3.75
C SER A 8 5.80 -21.02 3.71
N ALA A 9 6.01 -20.42 2.54
CA ALA A 9 5.90 -18.98 2.35
C ALA A 9 4.47 -18.48 2.62
N ARG A 10 3.43 -19.20 2.16
CA ARG A 10 2.03 -18.87 2.48
C ARG A 10 1.81 -18.90 3.99
N THR A 11 2.27 -19.94 4.67
CA THR A 11 2.15 -20.08 6.13
C THR A 11 2.83 -18.91 6.87
N SER A 12 4.03 -18.52 6.46
CA SER A 12 4.75 -17.36 7.01
C SER A 12 3.97 -16.05 6.81
N LEU A 13 3.35 -15.87 5.64
CA LEU A 13 2.56 -14.67 5.33
C LEU A 13 1.21 -14.64 6.05
N GLU A 14 0.56 -15.79 6.23
CA GLU A 14 -0.63 -15.91 7.07
C GLU A 14 -0.31 -15.60 8.54
N ALA A 15 0.88 -15.98 9.00
CA ALA A 15 1.36 -15.67 10.35
C ALA A 15 1.53 -14.17 10.59
N LEU A 16 1.80 -13.36 9.55
CA LEU A 16 1.88 -11.89 9.68
C LEU A 16 0.61 -11.29 10.27
N ARG A 17 -0.58 -11.81 9.89
CA ARG A 17 -1.85 -11.31 10.44
C ARG A 17 -1.92 -11.52 11.95
N THR A 18 -1.61 -12.72 12.39
CA THR A 18 -1.59 -13.09 13.82
C THR A 18 -0.52 -12.30 14.58
N GLU A 19 0.64 -12.08 13.97
CA GLU A 19 1.74 -11.35 14.58
C GLU A 19 1.39 -9.86 14.77
N ILE A 20 0.83 -9.22 13.74
CA ILE A 20 0.39 -7.82 13.78
C ILE A 20 -0.78 -7.64 14.76
N ALA A 21 -1.68 -8.63 14.87
CA ALA A 21 -2.82 -8.59 15.79
C ALA A 21 -2.44 -8.46 17.28
N LYS A 22 -1.18 -8.74 17.64
CA LYS A 22 -0.63 -8.49 18.98
C LYS A 22 -0.60 -7.00 19.33
N ALA A 23 -0.33 -6.14 18.34
CA ALA A 23 -0.23 -4.70 18.52
C ALA A 23 -1.39 -3.89 17.93
N VAL A 24 -2.09 -4.41 16.92
CA VAL A 24 -3.11 -3.68 16.16
C VAL A 24 -4.43 -4.44 16.19
N VAL A 25 -5.50 -3.75 16.56
CA VAL A 25 -6.84 -4.36 16.69
C VAL A 25 -7.74 -3.93 15.55
N GLY A 26 -8.46 -4.88 14.94
CA GLY A 26 -9.57 -4.61 14.01
C GLY A 26 -9.16 -4.04 12.66
N GLN A 27 -7.94 -4.31 12.19
CA GLN A 27 -7.41 -3.80 10.92
C GLN A 27 -7.05 -4.92 9.93
N ASP A 28 -7.72 -6.08 10.01
CA ASP A 28 -7.40 -7.27 9.21
C ASP A 28 -7.42 -7.03 7.69
N ALA A 29 -8.40 -6.25 7.22
CA ALA A 29 -8.49 -5.88 5.81
C ALA A 29 -7.30 -5.02 5.35
N ALA A 30 -6.83 -4.11 6.20
CA ALA A 30 -5.69 -3.27 5.89
C ALA A 30 -4.37 -4.06 5.93
N VAL A 31 -4.20 -4.97 6.91
CA VAL A 31 -3.08 -5.92 6.95
C VAL A 31 -3.04 -6.76 5.68
N THR A 32 -4.17 -7.32 5.29
CA THR A 32 -4.31 -8.12 4.07
C THR A 32 -3.91 -7.33 2.83
N GLY A 33 -4.39 -6.09 2.69
CA GLY A 33 -4.01 -5.21 1.59
C GLY A 33 -2.50 -4.95 1.53
N LEU A 34 -1.85 -4.74 2.69
CA LEU A 34 -0.41 -4.57 2.76
C LEU A 34 0.37 -5.82 2.30
N VAL A 35 -0.09 -7.02 2.71
CA VAL A 35 0.52 -8.28 2.26
C VAL A 35 0.33 -8.48 0.76
N VAL A 36 -0.87 -8.21 0.22
CA VAL A 36 -1.13 -8.23 -1.23
C VAL A 36 -0.18 -7.28 -1.96
N ALA A 37 0.04 -6.08 -1.44
CA ALA A 37 0.95 -5.12 -2.05
C ALA A 37 2.41 -5.59 -2.06
N LEU A 38 2.88 -6.24 -0.98
CA LEU A 38 4.22 -6.86 -0.93
C LEU A 38 4.39 -7.93 -2.02
N LEU A 39 3.37 -8.75 -2.25
CA LEU A 39 3.35 -9.80 -3.28
C LEU A 39 3.27 -9.24 -4.70
N CYS A 40 2.54 -8.14 -4.89
CA CYS A 40 2.41 -7.47 -6.18
C CYS A 40 3.52 -6.45 -6.47
N ARG A 41 4.52 -6.31 -5.57
CA ARG A 41 5.58 -5.29 -5.66
C ARG A 41 5.03 -3.86 -5.77
N GLY A 42 3.86 -3.60 -5.18
CA GLY A 42 3.15 -2.34 -5.27
C GLY A 42 3.24 -1.50 -4.00
N HIS A 43 3.03 -0.19 -4.15
CA HIS A 43 3.00 0.75 -3.04
C HIS A 43 1.58 0.93 -2.50
N VAL A 44 1.45 1.32 -1.23
CA VAL A 44 0.15 1.44 -0.56
C VAL A 44 -0.03 2.85 -0.02
N LEU A 45 -1.23 3.39 -0.20
CA LEU A 45 -1.68 4.62 0.42
C LEU A 45 -2.73 4.30 1.49
N LEU A 46 -2.42 4.58 2.75
CA LEU A 46 -3.32 4.44 3.88
C LEU A 46 -4.00 5.78 4.17
N GLU A 47 -5.31 5.82 4.03
CA GLU A 47 -6.12 7.00 4.31
C GLU A 47 -7.01 6.75 5.51
N GLY A 48 -7.14 7.74 6.38
CA GLY A 48 -8.06 7.70 7.51
C GLY A 48 -7.89 8.93 8.37
N VAL A 49 -8.79 9.14 9.33
CA VAL A 49 -8.69 10.26 10.28
C VAL A 49 -7.49 10.08 11.24
N PRO A 50 -7.10 11.10 12.01
CA PRO A 50 -6.11 10.93 13.07
C PRO A 50 -6.56 9.87 14.08
N GLY A 51 -5.60 9.13 14.64
CA GLY A 51 -5.87 8.16 15.72
C GLY A 51 -6.29 6.75 15.28
N VAL A 52 -6.54 6.47 14.00
CA VAL A 52 -6.91 5.12 13.51
C VAL A 52 -5.73 4.16 13.33
N ALA A 53 -4.65 4.35 14.09
CA ALA A 53 -3.48 3.46 14.14
C ALA A 53 -2.76 3.19 12.79
N LYS A 54 -2.90 4.06 11.77
CA LYS A 54 -2.23 3.91 10.44
C LYS A 54 -0.73 3.65 10.56
N THR A 55 -0.01 4.53 11.27
CA THR A 55 1.43 4.41 11.47
C THR A 55 1.79 3.19 12.32
N LEU A 56 0.98 2.85 13.32
CA LEU A 56 1.20 1.66 14.14
C LEU A 56 1.07 0.38 13.31
N LEU A 57 0.08 0.31 12.40
CA LEU A 57 -0.12 -0.80 11.48
C LEU A 57 1.10 -1.03 10.60
N VAL A 58 1.62 0.02 9.95
CA VAL A 58 2.80 -0.12 9.08
C VAL A 58 4.05 -0.46 9.90
N ARG A 59 4.23 0.11 11.09
CA ARG A 59 5.34 -0.25 11.99
C ARG A 59 5.25 -1.70 12.50
N ALA A 60 4.05 -2.19 12.78
CA ALA A 60 3.82 -3.58 13.19
C ALA A 60 4.12 -4.55 12.05
N LEU A 61 3.71 -4.22 10.81
CA LEU A 61 4.09 -4.98 9.62
C LEU A 61 5.61 -5.02 9.46
N ALA A 62 6.28 -3.87 9.56
CA ALA A 62 7.73 -3.78 9.48
C ALA A 62 8.43 -4.65 10.54
N ALA A 63 7.98 -4.59 11.79
CA ALA A 63 8.53 -5.39 12.88
C ALA A 63 8.27 -6.91 12.72
N SER A 64 7.23 -7.27 11.96
CA SER A 64 6.87 -8.66 11.65
C SER A 64 7.60 -9.21 10.42
N LEU A 65 8.39 -8.38 9.73
CA LEU A 65 9.16 -8.73 8.54
C LEU A 65 10.66 -8.61 8.79
N GLN A 66 11.45 -9.51 8.23
CA GLN A 66 12.93 -9.43 8.25
C GLN A 66 13.42 -8.49 7.13
N LEU A 67 12.94 -7.24 7.14
CA LEU A 67 13.23 -6.24 6.11
C LEU A 67 13.85 -4.99 6.71
N GLU A 68 14.80 -4.39 6.00
CA GLU A 68 15.24 -3.05 6.36
C GLU A 68 14.07 -2.09 6.22
N THR A 69 13.83 -1.30 7.27
CA THR A 69 12.73 -0.35 7.31
C THR A 69 13.25 1.02 7.71
N LYS A 70 12.82 2.05 6.99
CA LYS A 70 13.03 3.44 7.39
C LYS A 70 11.69 4.16 7.47
N ARG A 71 11.62 5.14 8.36
CA ARG A 71 10.45 5.99 8.56
C ARG A 71 10.81 7.43 8.26
N VAL A 72 9.94 8.11 7.53
CA VAL A 72 10.04 9.53 7.22
C VAL A 72 8.71 10.18 7.56
N GLN A 73 8.78 11.26 8.33
CA GLN A 73 7.66 12.16 8.53
C GLN A 73 7.70 13.20 7.43
N PHE A 74 6.64 13.30 6.63
CA PHE A 74 6.50 14.34 5.62
C PHE A 74 6.06 15.63 6.30
N THR A 75 6.93 16.63 6.24
CA THR A 75 6.73 17.96 6.81
C THR A 75 6.80 19.03 5.72
N PRO A 76 6.30 20.26 5.95
CA PRO A 76 6.30 21.32 4.94
C PRO A 76 7.69 21.75 4.47
N ASP A 77 8.71 21.54 5.32
CA ASP A 77 10.12 21.89 5.10
C ASP A 77 10.95 20.76 4.48
N LEU A 78 10.38 19.55 4.34
CA LEU A 78 11.10 18.40 3.81
C LEU A 78 11.50 18.61 2.34
N MET A 79 12.79 18.48 2.04
CA MET A 79 13.34 18.68 0.70
C MET A 79 13.46 17.35 -0.06
N PRO A 80 13.49 17.38 -1.41
CA PRO A 80 13.68 16.16 -2.21
C PRO A 80 14.91 15.35 -1.81
N GLY A 81 16.04 16.02 -1.56
CA GLY A 81 17.29 15.36 -1.15
C GLY A 81 17.24 14.70 0.22
N ASP A 82 16.32 15.12 1.11
CA ASP A 82 16.10 14.46 2.41
C ASP A 82 15.40 13.10 2.25
N VAL A 83 14.75 12.88 1.09
CA VAL A 83 14.07 11.63 0.74
C VAL A 83 14.95 10.74 -0.12
N THR A 84 15.53 11.31 -1.18
CA THR A 84 16.29 10.58 -2.19
C THR A 84 17.79 10.49 -1.89
N GLY A 85 18.29 11.29 -0.94
CA GLY A 85 19.71 11.40 -0.64
C GLY A 85 20.37 12.59 -1.34
N SER A 86 21.55 12.95 -0.87
CA SER A 86 22.29 14.12 -1.34
C SER A 86 23.79 13.86 -1.38
N LEU A 87 24.50 14.70 -2.15
CA LEU A 87 25.97 14.73 -2.13
C LEU A 87 26.42 15.65 -1.00
N VAL A 88 27.19 15.10 -0.06
CA VAL A 88 27.78 15.84 1.05
C VAL A 88 29.27 15.99 0.78
N TYR A 89 29.74 17.23 0.81
CA TYR A 89 31.16 17.54 0.69
C TYR A 89 31.89 17.14 1.97
N ASP A 90 32.84 16.22 1.86
CA ASP A 90 33.74 15.87 2.96
C ASP A 90 34.98 16.76 2.90
N ALA A 91 35.08 17.69 3.85
CA ALA A 91 36.20 18.63 3.93
C ALA A 91 37.55 17.95 4.22
N ARG A 92 37.57 16.70 4.71
CA ARG A 92 38.80 15.95 4.98
C ARG A 92 39.39 15.34 3.71
N THR A 93 38.54 14.82 2.83
CA THR A 93 38.97 14.20 1.57
C THR A 93 38.91 15.18 0.40
N ALA A 94 38.25 16.32 0.57
CA ALA A 94 37.91 17.28 -0.48
C ALA A 94 37.03 16.69 -1.60
N GLU A 95 36.26 15.64 -1.28
CA GLU A 95 35.43 14.90 -2.23
C GLU A 95 33.94 15.01 -1.87
N PHE A 96 33.08 14.91 -2.88
CA PHE A 96 31.63 14.75 -2.68
C PHE A 96 31.30 13.27 -2.46
N SER A 97 30.76 12.95 -1.29
CA SER A 97 30.28 11.61 -0.94
C SER A 97 28.76 11.55 -1.00
N PHE A 98 28.21 10.48 -1.56
CA PHE A 98 26.77 10.29 -1.57
C PHE A 98 26.28 9.77 -0.23
N GLN A 99 25.34 10.51 0.37
CA GLN A 99 24.61 10.08 1.56
C GLN A 99 23.23 9.55 1.13
N PRO A 100 22.98 8.24 1.24
CA PRO A 100 21.73 7.65 0.81
C PRO A 100 20.56 8.14 1.67
N GLY A 101 19.50 8.58 1.00
CA GLY A 101 18.26 8.97 1.65
C GLY A 101 17.49 7.77 2.25
N PRO A 102 16.37 8.05 2.91
CA PRO A 102 15.51 7.04 3.49
C PRO A 102 14.85 6.10 2.48
N VAL A 103 14.75 6.46 1.20
CA VAL A 103 14.25 5.54 0.14
C VAL A 103 15.14 4.31 -0.07
N PHE A 104 16.41 4.36 0.33
CA PHE A 104 17.31 3.20 0.31
C PHE A 104 17.02 2.30 1.52
N THR A 105 15.92 1.55 1.42
CA THR A 105 15.42 0.59 2.40
C THR A 105 14.46 -0.39 1.71
N ASN A 106 14.05 -1.49 2.35
CA ASN A 106 13.05 -2.38 1.75
C ASN A 106 11.63 -1.90 1.97
N LEU A 107 11.34 -1.35 3.15
CA LEU A 107 10.02 -0.82 3.52
C LEU A 107 10.16 0.63 4.00
N LEU A 108 9.65 1.56 3.22
CA LEU A 108 9.59 2.97 3.59
C LEU A 108 8.21 3.32 4.15
N ILE A 109 8.19 3.78 5.39
CA ILE A 109 7.00 4.35 6.05
C ILE A 109 7.01 5.86 5.79
N ALA A 110 6.11 6.34 4.93
CA ALA A 110 5.99 7.75 4.59
C ALA A 110 4.76 8.36 5.26
N ASP A 111 4.93 8.89 6.47
CA ASP A 111 3.81 9.45 7.22
C ASP A 111 3.41 10.84 6.73
N GLU A 112 2.11 11.06 6.53
CA GLU A 112 1.49 12.34 6.16
C GLU A 112 2.03 12.93 4.85
N ILE A 113 2.11 12.11 3.80
CA ILE A 113 2.65 12.50 2.48
C ILE A 113 2.03 13.78 1.92
N ASN A 114 0.78 14.08 2.29
CA ASN A 114 0.06 15.27 1.89
C ASN A 114 0.48 16.55 2.64
N ARG A 115 1.44 16.53 3.57
CA ARG A 115 1.93 17.73 4.29
C ARG A 115 3.17 18.37 3.68
N THR A 116 3.72 17.79 2.61
CA THR A 116 4.94 18.26 1.97
C THR A 116 4.66 18.83 0.58
N PRO A 117 5.42 19.84 0.11
CA PRO A 117 5.22 20.41 -1.22
C PRO A 117 5.29 19.38 -2.36
N PRO A 118 4.62 19.66 -3.50
CA PRO A 118 4.55 18.74 -4.65
C PRO A 118 5.91 18.27 -5.19
N LYS A 119 6.97 19.10 -5.06
CA LYS A 119 8.31 18.75 -5.55
C LYS A 119 8.93 17.57 -4.80
N THR A 120 8.76 17.50 -3.48
CA THR A 120 9.28 16.39 -2.65
C THR A 120 8.38 15.17 -2.74
N GLN A 121 7.06 15.36 -2.90
CA GLN A 121 6.15 14.26 -3.25
C GLN A 121 6.58 13.61 -4.57
N ALA A 122 6.86 14.41 -5.60
CA ALA A 122 7.31 13.93 -6.90
C ALA A 122 8.60 13.12 -6.82
N SER A 123 9.58 13.52 -5.99
CA SER A 123 10.84 12.75 -5.85
C SER A 123 10.64 11.37 -5.23
N LEU A 124 9.70 11.24 -4.28
CA LEU A 124 9.32 9.92 -3.74
C LEU A 124 8.63 9.06 -4.81
N LEU A 125 7.71 9.66 -5.56
CA LEU A 125 6.91 8.98 -6.58
C LEU A 125 7.74 8.55 -7.80
N GLU A 126 8.76 9.32 -8.14
CA GLU A 126 9.77 8.95 -9.14
C GLU A 126 10.56 7.72 -8.67
N ALA A 127 11.05 7.74 -7.42
CA ALA A 127 11.74 6.59 -6.83
C ALA A 127 10.86 5.32 -6.78
N MET A 128 9.55 5.49 -6.54
CA MET A 128 8.56 4.40 -6.60
C MET A 128 8.42 3.80 -8.00
N GLU A 129 8.30 4.65 -9.03
CA GLU A 129 8.07 4.19 -10.40
C GLU A 129 9.34 3.61 -11.03
N GLU A 130 10.47 4.31 -10.89
CA GLU A 130 11.75 3.96 -11.53
C GLU A 130 12.54 2.90 -10.74
N ARG A 131 12.20 2.67 -9.46
CA ARG A 131 12.95 1.81 -8.53
C ARG A 131 14.44 2.15 -8.43
N GLN A 132 14.77 3.40 -8.73
CA GLN A 132 16.11 3.96 -8.63
C GLN A 132 16.00 5.45 -8.34
N VAL A 133 17.09 6.03 -7.88
CA VAL A 133 17.26 7.47 -7.74
C VAL A 133 18.42 7.91 -8.61
N SER A 134 18.24 9.00 -9.36
CA SER A 134 19.33 9.66 -10.07
C SER A 134 19.82 10.86 -9.27
N VAL A 135 21.08 10.84 -8.83
CA VAL A 135 21.73 11.99 -8.18
C VAL A 135 22.95 12.37 -8.99
N ASP A 136 22.99 13.62 -9.45
CA ASP A 136 24.03 14.18 -10.31
C ASP A 136 24.32 13.31 -11.56
N GLY A 137 23.25 12.89 -12.24
CA GLY A 137 23.33 12.04 -13.44
C GLY A 137 23.72 10.58 -13.19
N THR A 138 24.02 10.19 -11.95
CA THR A 138 24.39 8.81 -11.61
C THR A 138 23.18 8.05 -11.08
N PRO A 139 22.70 7.00 -11.77
CA PRO A 139 21.60 6.18 -11.30
C PRO A 139 22.03 5.28 -10.14
N ARG A 140 21.17 5.13 -9.14
CA ARG A 140 21.38 4.32 -7.94
C ARG A 140 20.14 3.48 -7.68
N LEU A 141 20.27 2.16 -7.83
CA LEU A 141 19.17 1.21 -7.65
C LEU A 141 18.72 1.15 -6.20
N LEU A 142 17.41 1.02 -5.99
CA LEU A 142 16.83 0.74 -4.68
C LEU A 142 16.90 -0.76 -4.35
N PRO A 143 16.87 -1.14 -3.06
CA PRO A 143 16.83 -2.55 -2.66
C PRO A 143 15.61 -3.31 -3.23
N ASP A 144 15.72 -4.61 -3.48
CA ASP A 144 14.56 -5.48 -3.78
C ASP A 144 14.35 -6.45 -2.62
N PRO A 145 13.13 -6.54 -2.03
CA PRO A 145 11.93 -5.76 -2.32
C PRO A 145 12.05 -4.28 -1.91
N PHE A 146 11.39 -3.39 -2.66
CA PHE A 146 11.12 -1.99 -2.28
C PHE A 146 9.61 -1.74 -2.26
N LEU A 147 9.08 -1.31 -1.10
CA LEU A 147 7.70 -0.92 -0.90
C LEU A 147 7.63 0.41 -0.14
N VAL A 148 6.65 1.23 -0.51
CA VAL A 148 6.32 2.48 0.18
C VAL A 148 4.92 2.32 0.73
N ALA A 149 4.78 2.49 2.04
CA ALA A 149 3.51 2.58 2.73
C ALA A 149 3.34 4.03 3.20
N ALA A 150 2.59 4.80 2.40
CA ALA A 150 2.33 6.21 2.65
C ALA A 150 1.05 6.36 3.46
N THR A 151 1.02 7.29 4.42
CA THR A 151 -0.20 7.64 5.15
C THR A 151 -0.65 9.05 4.78
N GLN A 152 -1.96 9.28 4.74
CA GLN A 152 -2.53 10.61 4.57
C GLN A 152 -3.75 10.82 5.47
N ASN A 153 -3.99 12.08 5.83
CA ASN A 153 -5.15 12.51 6.58
C ASN A 153 -6.07 13.35 5.67
N PRO A 154 -7.33 12.96 5.46
CA PRO A 154 -8.22 13.67 4.55
C PRO A 154 -8.79 14.99 5.10
N VAL A 155 -8.65 15.27 6.41
CA VAL A 155 -9.38 16.37 7.10
C VAL A 155 -8.47 17.52 7.54
N GLU A 156 -7.19 17.53 7.17
CA GLU A 156 -6.30 18.65 7.48
C GLU A 156 -6.51 19.80 6.47
N TYR A 157 -7.02 20.93 6.95
CA TYR A 157 -7.38 22.09 6.12
C TYR A 157 -6.25 23.11 5.94
N GLU A 158 -5.19 23.07 6.74
CA GLU A 158 -4.06 23.99 6.65
C GLU A 158 -2.75 23.25 6.32
N GLY A 159 -2.05 23.73 5.29
CA GLY A 159 -0.70 23.24 4.96
C GLY A 159 -0.65 21.87 4.27
N THR A 160 -1.76 21.38 3.71
CA THR A 160 -1.76 20.13 2.92
C THR A 160 -1.76 20.37 1.42
N TYR A 161 -1.03 19.53 0.71
CA TYR A 161 -0.93 19.45 -0.73
C TYR A 161 -1.50 18.09 -1.17
N PRO A 162 -2.74 18.04 -1.71
CA PRO A 162 -3.32 16.79 -2.17
C PRO A 162 -2.49 16.22 -3.32
N LEU A 163 -2.37 14.89 -3.35
CA LEU A 163 -1.73 14.20 -4.46
C LEU A 163 -2.63 14.30 -5.71
N PRO A 164 -2.13 14.82 -6.84
CA PRO A 164 -2.83 14.76 -8.12
C PRO A 164 -3.20 13.31 -8.50
N GLU A 165 -4.25 13.13 -9.29
CA GLU A 165 -4.76 11.81 -9.69
C GLU A 165 -3.70 10.97 -10.41
N ALA A 166 -2.89 11.62 -11.25
CA ALA A 166 -1.76 10.98 -11.93
C ALA A 166 -0.68 10.46 -10.97
N GLN A 167 -0.58 11.04 -9.77
CA GLN A 167 0.32 10.59 -8.71
C GLN A 167 -0.32 9.47 -7.89
N LEU A 168 -1.61 9.58 -7.58
CA LEU A 168 -2.37 8.52 -6.89
C LEU A 168 -2.32 7.19 -7.64
N ASP A 169 -2.39 7.22 -8.98
CA ASP A 169 -2.34 6.00 -9.82
C ASP A 169 -1.05 5.16 -9.63
N ARG A 170 0.01 5.78 -9.05
CA ARG A 170 1.26 5.08 -8.69
C ARG A 170 1.15 4.16 -7.49
N PHE A 171 0.17 4.38 -6.63
CA PHE A 171 -0.14 3.46 -5.54
C PHE A 171 -0.95 2.28 -6.06
N LEU A 172 -0.51 1.06 -5.77
CA LEU A 172 -1.26 -0.14 -6.15
C LEU A 172 -2.62 -0.17 -5.43
N LEU A 173 -2.61 0.07 -4.13
CA LEU A 173 -3.79 0.04 -3.27
C LEU A 173 -3.95 1.34 -2.49
N LYS A 174 -5.20 1.82 -2.39
CA LYS A 174 -5.63 2.80 -1.39
C LYS A 174 -6.49 2.10 -0.35
N LEU A 175 -5.98 2.03 0.88
CA LEU A 175 -6.63 1.37 2.01
C LEU A 175 -7.25 2.43 2.91
N ILE A 176 -8.57 2.37 3.10
CA ILE A 176 -9.29 3.27 4.01
C ILE A 176 -9.39 2.61 5.38
N LEU A 177 -8.92 3.32 6.42
CA LEU A 177 -9.00 2.91 7.81
C LEU A 177 -10.10 3.75 8.50
N PRO A 178 -11.31 3.19 8.66
CA PRO A 178 -12.39 3.88 9.38
C PRO A 178 -12.09 3.96 10.87
N LEU A 179 -12.89 4.74 11.59
CA LEU A 179 -12.92 4.69 13.05
C LEU A 179 -13.27 3.26 13.50
N PRO A 180 -12.64 2.77 14.58
CA PRO A 180 -12.90 1.43 15.09
C PRO A 180 -14.35 1.27 15.53
N SER A 181 -14.85 0.04 15.48
CA SER A 181 -16.13 -0.28 16.12
C SER A 181 -16.02 -0.09 17.64
N ARG A 182 -17.16 0.10 18.33
CA ARG A 182 -17.19 0.17 19.80
C ARG A 182 -16.44 -0.98 20.47
N ALA A 183 -16.59 -2.22 19.96
CA ALA A 183 -15.91 -3.38 20.53
C ALA A 183 -14.39 -3.31 20.34
N THR A 184 -13.94 -2.92 19.15
CA THR A 184 -12.53 -2.69 18.83
C THR A 184 -11.93 -1.58 19.68
N GLU A 185 -12.66 -0.47 19.87
CA GLU A 185 -12.21 0.66 20.67
C GLU A 185 -12.07 0.30 22.15
N ILE A 186 -13.00 -0.51 22.70
CA ILE A 186 -12.88 -1.05 24.05
C ILE A 186 -11.63 -1.93 24.18
N ASP A 187 -11.33 -2.81 23.22
CA ASP A 187 -10.11 -3.64 23.26
C ASP A 187 -8.85 -2.76 23.25
N VAL A 188 -8.79 -1.74 22.40
CA VAL A 188 -7.68 -0.78 22.37
C VAL A 188 -7.49 -0.09 23.73
N LEU A 189 -8.57 0.40 24.34
CA LEU A 189 -8.52 1.06 25.66
C LEU A 189 -8.10 0.07 26.76
N THR A 190 -8.60 -1.17 26.70
CA THR A 190 -8.28 -2.22 27.67
C THR A 190 -6.80 -2.58 27.62
N ARG A 191 -6.25 -2.85 26.44
CA ARG A 191 -4.81 -3.12 26.27
C ARG A 191 -3.95 -1.96 26.75
N HIS A 192 -4.37 -0.72 26.46
CA HIS A 192 -3.64 0.45 26.93
C HIS A 192 -3.65 0.57 28.46
N ALA A 193 -4.79 0.30 29.10
CA ALA A 193 -4.91 0.27 30.56
C ALA A 193 -4.07 -0.86 31.20
N GLU A 194 -3.89 -1.97 30.49
CA GLU A 194 -3.02 -3.09 30.89
C GLU A 194 -1.53 -2.83 30.64
N GLY A 195 -1.16 -1.65 30.13
CA GLY A 195 0.22 -1.22 29.97
C GLY A 195 0.81 -1.41 28.57
N PHE A 196 -0.01 -1.70 27.55
CA PHE A 196 0.46 -1.75 26.16
C PHE A 196 1.02 -0.39 25.71
N ASN A 197 2.27 -0.42 25.21
CA ASN A 197 2.95 0.74 24.67
C ASN A 197 3.11 0.62 23.14
N PRO A 198 2.38 1.42 22.33
CA PRO A 198 2.50 1.42 20.87
C PRO A 198 3.90 1.75 20.33
N ARG A 199 4.80 2.30 21.17
CA ARG A 199 6.19 2.59 20.81
C ARG A 199 7.09 1.37 20.95
N ASP A 200 6.75 0.43 21.83
CA ASP A 200 7.55 -0.77 22.14
C ASP A 200 6.91 -2.04 21.58
N LEU A 201 7.08 -2.24 20.27
CA LEU A 201 6.55 -3.42 19.58
C LEU A 201 7.25 -4.72 20.01
N ALA A 202 8.53 -4.65 20.38
CA ALA A 202 9.26 -5.80 20.89
C ALA A 202 8.73 -6.23 22.27
N GLY A 203 8.44 -5.27 23.16
CA GLY A 203 7.76 -5.52 24.43
C GLY A 203 6.34 -6.05 24.27
N ALA A 204 5.65 -5.66 23.20
CA ALA A 204 4.37 -6.27 22.80
C ALA A 204 4.51 -7.69 22.22
N GLY A 205 5.72 -8.22 22.12
CA GLY A 205 5.99 -9.59 21.68
C GLY A 205 5.98 -9.79 20.16
N LEU A 206 6.06 -8.72 19.37
CA LEU A 206 6.20 -8.81 17.92
C LEU A 206 7.59 -9.33 17.56
N ARG A 207 7.64 -10.26 16.62
CA ARG A 207 8.86 -10.86 16.08
C ARG A 207 8.74 -11.01 14.58
N PRO A 208 9.86 -10.99 13.83
CA PRO A 208 9.81 -11.28 12.41
C PRO A 208 9.36 -12.72 12.14
N VAL A 209 8.32 -12.88 11.32
CA VAL A 209 7.74 -14.20 10.94
C VAL A 209 7.87 -14.50 9.44
N ALA A 210 8.22 -13.51 8.63
CA ALA A 210 8.53 -13.69 7.21
C ALA A 210 9.71 -12.80 6.78
N GLY A 211 10.46 -13.22 5.77
CA GLY A 211 11.61 -12.49 5.24
C GLY A 211 11.63 -12.36 3.71
N PRO A 212 12.73 -11.84 3.13
CA PRO A 212 12.90 -11.68 1.69
C PRO A 212 12.70 -12.99 0.91
N ASP A 213 13.23 -14.11 1.43
CA ASP A 213 13.13 -15.42 0.79
C ASP A 213 11.68 -15.92 0.73
N ASP A 214 10.90 -15.72 1.80
CA ASP A 214 9.47 -16.06 1.82
C ASP A 214 8.70 -15.21 0.80
N LEU A 215 9.01 -13.91 0.72
CA LEU A 215 8.38 -13.00 -0.23
C LEU A 215 8.69 -13.41 -1.67
N GLU A 216 9.92 -13.80 -1.97
CA GLU A 216 10.29 -14.20 -3.33
C GLU A 216 9.66 -15.54 -3.72
N ALA A 217 9.64 -16.52 -2.81
CA ALA A 217 8.94 -17.78 -3.02
C ALA A 217 7.43 -17.57 -3.23
N ALA A 218 6.81 -16.71 -2.43
CA ALA A 218 5.39 -16.35 -2.57
C ALA A 218 5.11 -15.64 -3.89
N ARG A 219 5.94 -14.67 -4.31
CA ARG A 219 5.81 -13.98 -5.61
C ARG A 219 5.89 -14.95 -6.78
N ALA A 220 6.84 -15.88 -6.75
CA ALA A 220 6.97 -16.90 -7.78
C ALA A 220 5.74 -17.82 -7.83
N ALA A 221 5.10 -18.10 -6.70
CA ALA A 221 3.88 -18.89 -6.63
C ALA A 221 2.65 -18.09 -7.13
N VAL A 222 2.49 -16.84 -6.72
CA VAL A 222 1.43 -15.93 -7.19
C VAL A 222 1.49 -15.74 -8.72
N ALA A 223 2.69 -15.69 -9.30
CA ALA A 223 2.87 -15.58 -10.75
C ALA A 223 2.32 -16.81 -11.51
N LYS A 224 2.26 -17.97 -10.84
CA LYS A 224 1.72 -19.22 -11.40
C LYS A 224 0.20 -19.37 -11.18
N THR A 225 -0.43 -18.52 -10.36
CA THR A 225 -1.88 -18.52 -10.17
C THR A 225 -2.57 -18.26 -11.50
N SER A 226 -3.40 -19.23 -11.91
CA SER A 226 -4.08 -19.21 -13.21
C SER A 226 -5.19 -18.16 -13.25
N VAL A 227 -5.35 -17.55 -14.42
CA VAL A 227 -6.43 -16.59 -14.70
C VAL A 227 -7.07 -17.00 -16.00
N SER A 228 -8.37 -17.27 -15.97
CA SER A 228 -9.09 -17.66 -17.17
C SER A 228 -9.35 -16.45 -18.08
N PRO A 229 -9.57 -16.67 -19.39
CA PRO A 229 -9.99 -15.60 -20.31
C PRO A 229 -11.26 -14.88 -19.84
N GLU A 230 -12.20 -15.59 -19.22
CA GLU A 230 -13.46 -15.05 -18.72
C GLU A 230 -13.24 -14.09 -17.55
N ILE A 231 -12.34 -14.42 -16.61
CA ILE A 231 -11.94 -13.49 -15.54
C ILE A 231 -11.26 -12.24 -16.10
N THR A 232 -10.42 -12.42 -17.11
CA THR A 232 -9.75 -11.29 -17.79
C THR A 232 -10.78 -10.38 -18.45
N GLY A 233 -11.77 -10.96 -19.14
CA GLY A 233 -12.92 -10.23 -19.69
C GLY A 233 -13.71 -9.48 -18.61
N TYR A 234 -14.02 -10.15 -17.50
CA TYR A 234 -14.73 -9.54 -16.37
C TYR A 234 -14.01 -8.32 -15.80
N ILE A 235 -12.69 -8.38 -15.61
CA ILE A 235 -11.88 -7.23 -15.17
C ILE A 235 -11.97 -6.08 -16.16
N VAL A 236 -11.87 -6.37 -17.46
CA VAL A 236 -11.98 -5.35 -18.51
C VAL A 236 -13.36 -4.71 -18.51
N ASP A 237 -14.42 -5.50 -18.39
CA ASP A 237 -15.81 -5.02 -18.37
C ASP A 237 -16.09 -4.13 -17.16
N LEU A 238 -15.57 -4.49 -15.98
CA LEU A 238 -15.62 -3.62 -14.79
C LEU A 238 -14.93 -2.28 -15.05
N CYS A 239 -13.69 -2.30 -15.55
CA CYS A 239 -12.97 -1.07 -15.84
C CYS A 239 -13.65 -0.24 -16.95
N ARG A 240 -14.25 -0.88 -17.96
CA ARG A 240 -15.04 -0.19 -19.00
C ARG A 240 -16.28 0.47 -18.42
N ALA A 241 -17.02 -0.22 -17.56
CA ALA A 241 -18.18 0.34 -16.89
C ALA A 241 -17.82 1.59 -16.07
N THR A 242 -16.63 1.67 -15.47
CA THR A 242 -16.19 2.92 -14.82
C THR A 242 -15.95 4.08 -15.80
N ARG A 243 -15.53 3.80 -17.04
CA ARG A 243 -15.31 4.82 -18.08
C ARG A 243 -16.60 5.26 -18.76
N GLU A 244 -17.59 4.39 -18.79
CA GLU A 244 -18.92 4.64 -19.38
C GLU A 244 -19.92 5.21 -18.34
N SER A 245 -19.59 5.14 -17.04
CA SER A 245 -20.45 5.64 -15.97
C SER A 245 -20.62 7.17 -16.02
N PRO A 246 -21.86 7.69 -15.96
CA PRO A 246 -22.10 9.13 -15.97
C PRO A 246 -21.60 9.82 -14.69
N SER A 247 -21.41 9.08 -13.58
CA SER A 247 -20.93 9.65 -12.31
C SER A 247 -19.43 10.01 -12.32
N PHE A 248 -18.66 9.50 -13.28
CA PHE A 248 -17.22 9.74 -13.36
C PHE A 248 -16.86 10.68 -14.52
N THR A 249 -15.93 11.60 -14.23
CA THR A 249 -15.20 12.40 -15.22
C THR A 249 -14.06 11.59 -15.81
N LEU A 250 -13.38 10.81 -14.96
CA LEU A 250 -12.29 9.91 -15.31
C LEU A 250 -12.57 8.53 -14.76
N GLY A 251 -12.62 7.52 -15.64
CA GLY A 251 -12.71 6.11 -15.27
C GLY A 251 -11.33 5.45 -15.16
N VAL A 252 -11.34 4.18 -14.75
CA VAL A 252 -10.12 3.40 -14.52
C VAL A 252 -9.31 3.22 -15.81
N SER A 253 -8.00 3.40 -15.74
CA SER A 253 -7.06 3.19 -16.86
C SER A 253 -6.74 1.70 -17.11
N PRO A 254 -6.11 1.33 -18.24
CA PRO A 254 -5.56 -0.02 -18.43
C PRO A 254 -4.57 -0.44 -17.33
N ARG A 255 -3.80 0.51 -16.76
CA ARG A 255 -2.93 0.27 -15.59
C ARG A 255 -3.73 -0.13 -14.34
N GLY A 256 -4.92 0.45 -14.14
CA GLY A 256 -5.83 0.00 -13.08
C GLY A 256 -6.37 -1.41 -13.31
N ALA A 257 -6.62 -1.81 -14.56
CA ALA A 257 -7.02 -3.18 -14.88
C ALA A 257 -5.91 -4.20 -14.61
N THR A 258 -4.66 -3.90 -14.98
CA THR A 258 -3.52 -4.77 -14.67
C THR A 258 -3.24 -4.85 -13.17
N ALA A 259 -3.42 -3.74 -12.43
CA ALA A 259 -3.36 -3.72 -10.98
C ALA A 259 -4.44 -4.62 -10.33
N LEU A 260 -5.67 -4.56 -10.83
CA LEU A 260 -6.77 -5.40 -10.32
C LEU A 260 -6.49 -6.88 -10.59
N LEU A 261 -5.97 -7.21 -11.77
CA LEU A 261 -5.56 -8.57 -12.10
C LEU A 261 -4.45 -9.09 -11.19
N ALA A 262 -3.42 -8.28 -10.93
CA ALA A 262 -2.29 -8.67 -10.08
C ALA A 262 -2.73 -8.89 -8.62
N THR A 263 -3.53 -7.97 -8.08
CA THR A 263 -4.04 -8.05 -6.71
C THR A 263 -5.01 -9.22 -6.52
N SER A 264 -5.86 -9.51 -7.51
CA SER A 264 -6.76 -10.67 -7.51
C SER A 264 -5.99 -11.99 -7.49
N ARG A 265 -4.89 -12.10 -8.26
CA ARG A 265 -4.00 -13.28 -8.23
C ARG A 265 -3.34 -13.49 -6.87
N ALA A 266 -2.81 -12.42 -6.28
CA ALA A 266 -2.21 -12.48 -4.96
C ALA A 266 -3.23 -12.90 -3.90
N TRP A 267 -4.45 -12.37 -3.97
CA TRP A 267 -5.53 -12.72 -3.06
C TRP A 267 -6.02 -14.16 -3.19
N ALA A 268 -6.21 -14.66 -4.42
CA ALA A 268 -6.54 -16.05 -4.66
C ALA A 268 -5.49 -16.99 -4.04
N TRP A 269 -4.21 -16.69 -4.24
CA TRP A 269 -3.12 -17.49 -3.68
C TRP A 269 -3.04 -17.43 -2.15
N LEU A 270 -3.21 -16.25 -1.54
CA LEU A 270 -3.26 -16.08 -0.09
C LEU A 270 -4.45 -16.80 0.55
N THR A 271 -5.54 -16.99 -0.19
CA THR A 271 -6.72 -17.74 0.25
C THR A 271 -6.65 -19.24 -0.11
N GLY A 272 -5.46 -19.72 -0.52
CA GLY A 272 -5.20 -21.14 -0.76
C GLY A 272 -5.58 -21.66 -2.14
N ARG A 273 -5.97 -20.79 -3.08
CA ARG A 273 -6.36 -21.17 -4.45
C ARG A 273 -5.27 -20.85 -5.46
N ASP A 274 -5.14 -21.71 -6.47
CA ASP A 274 -4.22 -21.58 -7.61
C ASP A 274 -4.91 -21.05 -8.87
N TYR A 275 -6.15 -20.57 -8.74
CA TYR A 275 -6.92 -19.91 -9.79
C TYR A 275 -7.71 -18.73 -9.23
N VAL A 276 -7.89 -17.69 -10.05
CA VAL A 276 -8.68 -16.51 -9.69
C VAL A 276 -10.16 -16.74 -9.94
N THR A 277 -10.99 -16.30 -9.00
CA THR A 277 -12.45 -16.28 -9.09
C THR A 277 -13.00 -14.86 -9.19
N PRO A 278 -14.27 -14.67 -9.60
CA PRO A 278 -14.88 -13.34 -9.62
C PRO A 278 -14.95 -12.68 -8.24
N ASP A 279 -15.07 -13.46 -7.17
CA ASP A 279 -15.11 -12.92 -5.80
C ASP A 279 -13.75 -12.33 -5.38
N ASP A 280 -12.65 -12.86 -5.92
CA ASP A 280 -11.32 -12.28 -5.71
C ASP A 280 -11.21 -10.90 -6.35
N VAL A 281 -11.72 -10.78 -7.58
CA VAL A 281 -11.79 -9.51 -8.31
C VAL A 281 -12.64 -8.52 -7.53
N LYS A 282 -13.81 -8.93 -7.03
CA LYS A 282 -14.69 -8.06 -6.24
C LYS A 282 -14.07 -7.62 -4.93
N ALA A 283 -13.41 -8.53 -4.20
CA ALA A 283 -12.75 -8.22 -2.94
C ALA A 283 -11.66 -7.14 -3.10
N LEU A 284 -10.94 -7.15 -4.23
CA LEU A 284 -9.83 -6.22 -4.48
C LEU A 284 -10.23 -5.01 -5.33
N ALA A 285 -11.45 -4.97 -5.86
CA ALA A 285 -11.93 -3.88 -6.71
C ALA A 285 -11.89 -2.53 -5.99
N LEU A 286 -12.51 -2.39 -4.81
CA LEU A 286 -12.50 -1.11 -4.09
C LEU A 286 -11.09 -0.63 -3.71
N PRO A 287 -10.24 -1.41 -2.99
CA PRO A 287 -8.91 -0.93 -2.61
C PRO A 287 -7.99 -0.67 -3.83
N THR A 288 -8.25 -1.30 -4.98
CA THR A 288 -7.47 -1.06 -6.21
C THR A 288 -8.01 0.10 -7.04
N LEU A 289 -9.32 0.30 -7.13
CA LEU A 289 -9.90 1.21 -8.13
C LEU A 289 -10.30 2.59 -7.59
N ARG A 290 -10.56 2.72 -6.28
CA ARG A 290 -11.16 3.94 -5.70
C ARG A 290 -10.37 5.23 -5.93
N HIS A 291 -9.05 5.13 -6.06
CA HIS A 291 -8.14 6.27 -6.29
C HIS A 291 -7.74 6.43 -7.75
N ARG A 292 -8.35 5.64 -8.64
CA ARG A 292 -8.14 5.64 -10.11
C ARG A 292 -9.37 6.13 -10.87
N VAL A 293 -10.31 6.73 -10.15
CA VAL A 293 -11.53 7.33 -10.70
C VAL A 293 -11.68 8.74 -10.15
N GLN A 294 -12.29 9.61 -10.94
CA GLN A 294 -12.60 10.98 -10.55
C GLN A 294 -14.09 11.21 -10.73
N LEU A 295 -14.77 11.58 -9.66
CA LEU A 295 -16.18 11.92 -9.70
C LEU A 295 -16.42 13.20 -10.52
N ARG A 296 -17.62 13.30 -11.07
CA ARG A 296 -18.12 14.58 -11.57
C ARG A 296 -18.50 15.47 -10.38
N PRO A 297 -18.25 16.79 -10.45
CA PRO A 297 -18.65 17.71 -9.39
C PRO A 297 -20.13 17.60 -9.04
N GLU A 298 -21.00 17.41 -10.03
CA GLU A 298 -22.44 17.26 -9.82
C GLU A 298 -22.78 16.03 -8.97
N ALA A 299 -22.09 14.90 -9.21
CA ALA A 299 -22.28 13.67 -8.45
C ALA A 299 -21.79 13.81 -7.00
N GLU A 300 -20.65 14.50 -6.78
CA GLU A 300 -20.18 14.80 -5.43
C GLU A 300 -21.18 15.65 -4.64
N MET A 301 -21.80 16.65 -5.29
CA MET A 301 -22.81 17.51 -4.65
C MET A 301 -24.07 16.71 -4.23
N GLU A 302 -24.39 15.64 -4.94
CA GLU A 302 -25.47 14.70 -4.60
C GLU A 302 -25.07 13.69 -3.51
N GLY A 303 -23.84 13.77 -2.97
CA GLY A 303 -23.33 12.87 -1.94
C GLY A 303 -22.88 11.50 -2.48
N VAL A 304 -22.73 11.36 -3.80
CA VAL A 304 -22.22 10.14 -4.42
C VAL A 304 -20.73 10.00 -4.11
N THR A 305 -20.31 8.79 -3.74
CA THR A 305 -18.91 8.48 -3.47
C THR A 305 -18.35 7.52 -4.52
N ALA A 306 -17.04 7.57 -4.77
CA ALA A 306 -16.37 6.63 -5.68
C ALA A 306 -16.63 5.17 -5.30
N ASP A 307 -16.56 4.85 -3.99
CA ASP A 307 -16.87 3.53 -3.45
C ASP A 307 -18.31 3.09 -3.76
N SER A 308 -19.29 4.00 -3.64
CA SER A 308 -20.70 3.68 -3.95
C SER A 308 -20.92 3.35 -5.44
N VAL A 309 -20.29 4.11 -6.35
CA VAL A 309 -20.41 3.89 -7.80
C VAL A 309 -19.70 2.59 -8.19
N ILE A 310 -18.50 2.34 -7.68
CA ILE A 310 -17.76 1.09 -7.94
C ILE A 310 -18.57 -0.12 -7.43
N THR A 311 -19.17 -0.01 -6.23
CA THR A 311 -20.02 -1.07 -5.68
C THR A 311 -21.25 -1.33 -6.56
N ALA A 312 -21.89 -0.28 -7.06
CA ALA A 312 -23.00 -0.41 -8.00
C ALA A 312 -22.58 -1.11 -9.31
N ILE A 313 -21.41 -0.75 -9.86
CA ILE A 313 -20.84 -1.40 -11.04
C ILE A 313 -20.59 -2.89 -10.79
N LEU A 314 -19.98 -3.25 -9.65
CA LEU A 314 -19.70 -4.65 -9.28
C LEU A 314 -20.98 -5.49 -9.16
N ALA A 315 -22.11 -4.87 -8.80
CA ALA A 315 -23.41 -5.52 -8.71
C ALA A 315 -24.09 -5.70 -10.09
N HIS A 316 -23.83 -4.81 -11.04
CA HIS A 316 -24.50 -4.80 -12.36
C HIS A 316 -23.74 -5.56 -13.45
N VAL A 317 -22.40 -5.52 -13.43
CA VAL A 317 -21.59 -6.20 -14.45
C VAL A 317 -21.75 -7.71 -14.29
N PRO A 318 -22.20 -8.44 -15.33
CA PRO A 318 -22.42 -9.88 -15.26
C PRO A 318 -21.15 -10.62 -14.84
N VAL A 319 -21.30 -11.50 -13.86
CA VAL A 319 -20.23 -12.40 -13.43
C VAL A 319 -20.09 -13.52 -14.46
N PRO A 320 -18.87 -13.87 -14.91
CA PRO A 320 -18.67 -15.00 -15.81
C PRO A 320 -19.11 -16.30 -15.13
N ARG A 321 -19.64 -17.23 -15.93
CA ARG A 321 -20.08 -18.56 -15.48
C ARG A 321 -18.94 -19.55 -15.47
#